data_AF-A0A8H6HZ93-F1
#
_entry.id   AF-A0A8H6HZ93-F1
#
_cell.length_a   1.000
_cell.length_b   1.000
_cell.length_c   1.000
_cell.angle_alpha   90.00
_cell.angle_beta   90.00
_cell.angle_gamma   90.00
#
_symmetry.space_group_name_H-M   'P 1'
#
loop_
_entity.id
_entity.type
_entity.pdbx_description
1 polymer ?
#
loop_
_entity_poly.entity_id
_entity_poly.type
_entity_poly.pdbx_seq_one_letter_code
_entity_poly.pdbx_strand_id
1 'polypeptide(L)'
;MPTTTRNPLALKAERCVAEGRHYKVTNQAPPLRALAEFLSREDRTGYFESILDALDLRLVPEYPPTSWNPNASWNTIEGAMQALKDLVMVFRALAEGADIPVIETFGKATLRTLVDRWVGIMAWMHRVLVYASRTSAESGVGLTVVTHCSAALMLMVTAAGDDPFRLEIVSMTRTADLILLLLCQVDPQTQRHYYLAPDQTPFLPPSLCTIIQMLHIYLEYPVGWEAMQLRLCSAKGSTRRTAIRFFIRRIEEIVAHSDKTNLAAAANSYLHLVESVSTLVHDTTLWQSFHLEDFIFKYTTVLCTLAKKAEAFKFADTRFWANISASINVLVKNFVAKLSPNPSAHVSKLVEGGLLQCVSICLPHPRDSEADLDLNSGNVLDALHFLCPYMYLSKVYFAAGAPGDPPLWRSNHTTRAEAQNEAICMVIDQTLDRSYYVYTDERHRKHPPTSEGHTFDNYRDALKTCMGCHAVTYCSQECQKEDWAALHSKECRVLAVQYRAPSRWVIWAQLGTCGSNHSGKPRWE
;
A
#
# COMPACT_ATOMS: atom_id res chain seq x y z
N MET A 1 -9.14 30.65 -33.32
CA MET A 1 -9.22 30.25 -31.90
C MET A 1 -10.36 31.03 -31.26
N PRO A 2 -11.38 30.38 -30.68
CA PRO A 2 -12.38 31.10 -29.91
C PRO A 2 -11.71 31.57 -28.61
N THR A 3 -11.87 32.85 -28.27
CA THR A 3 -11.49 33.38 -26.96
C THR A 3 -12.37 32.69 -25.92
N THR A 4 -11.81 31.77 -25.15
CA THR A 4 -12.47 31.23 -23.95
C THR A 4 -12.75 32.41 -23.03
N THR A 5 -14.02 32.78 -22.90
CA THR A 5 -14.48 33.78 -21.95
C THR A 5 -14.09 33.30 -20.56
N ARG A 6 -13.06 33.93 -19.96
CA ARG A 6 -12.65 33.63 -18.60
C ARG A 6 -13.86 33.70 -17.68
N ASN A 7 -14.02 32.68 -16.84
CA ASN A 7 -15.09 32.61 -15.87
C ASN A 7 -15.11 33.93 -15.04
N PRO A 8 -16.20 34.72 -15.06
CA PRO A 8 -16.31 35.97 -14.31
C PRO A 8 -16.03 35.81 -12.82
N LEU A 9 -16.24 34.62 -12.26
CA LEU A 9 -15.93 34.31 -10.86
C LEU A 9 -14.46 33.99 -10.63
N ALA A 10 -13.73 33.42 -11.60
CA ALA A 10 -12.27 33.35 -11.49
C ALA A 10 -11.68 34.76 -11.46
N LEU A 11 -12.16 35.65 -12.33
CA LEU A 11 -11.81 37.07 -12.31
C LEU A 11 -12.27 37.79 -11.03
N LYS A 12 -13.41 37.41 -10.45
CA LYS A 12 -13.93 38.01 -9.22
C LYS A 12 -13.23 37.48 -7.97
N ALA A 13 -12.85 36.20 -7.93
CA ALA A 13 -12.01 35.62 -6.88
C ALA A 13 -10.58 36.16 -6.97
N GLU A 14 -10.00 36.24 -8.18
CA GLU A 14 -8.72 36.92 -8.42
C GLU A 14 -8.80 38.40 -8.02
N ARG A 15 -9.92 39.09 -8.30
CA ARG A 15 -10.16 40.45 -7.79
C ARG A 15 -10.29 40.51 -6.28
N CYS A 16 -11.08 39.65 -5.63
CA CYS A 16 -11.20 39.64 -4.18
C CYS A 16 -9.85 39.36 -3.50
N VAL A 17 -9.01 38.50 -4.10
CA VAL A 17 -7.63 38.27 -3.67
C VAL A 17 -6.75 39.51 -3.90
N ALA A 18 -6.91 40.21 -5.02
CA ALA A 18 -6.13 41.41 -5.36
C ALA A 18 -6.61 42.70 -4.63
N GLU A 19 -7.88 42.76 -4.24
CA GLU A 19 -8.55 43.87 -3.55
C GLU A 19 -8.47 43.74 -2.03
N GLY A 20 -7.95 42.62 -1.50
CA GLY A 20 -7.58 42.41 -0.10
C GLY A 20 -6.45 43.32 0.44
N ARG A 21 -6.30 44.54 -0.10
CA ARG A 21 -5.46 45.59 0.44
C ARG A 21 -6.13 46.15 1.70
N HIS A 22 -5.95 45.47 2.84
CA HIS A 22 -5.85 46.07 4.20
C HIS A 22 -5.78 45.02 5.31
N TYR A 23 -5.94 43.73 5.02
CA TYR A 23 -5.56 42.70 5.98
C TYR A 23 -4.04 42.52 5.94
N LYS A 24 -3.36 42.75 7.07
CA LYS A 24 -1.95 42.39 7.25
C LYS A 24 -1.85 40.87 7.13
N VAL A 25 -1.48 40.40 5.94
CA VAL A 25 -1.28 38.99 5.61
C VAL A 25 0.00 38.50 6.25
N THR A 26 -0.13 37.60 7.23
CA THR A 26 0.92 36.66 7.61
C THR A 26 0.54 35.28 7.05
N ASN A 27 1.38 34.77 6.14
CA ASN A 27 1.48 33.40 5.62
C ASN A 27 0.26 32.77 4.90
N GLN A 28 0.31 32.79 3.56
CA GLN A 28 -0.14 31.84 2.51
C GLN A 28 -1.52 31.13 2.53
N ALA A 29 -2.29 31.07 3.62
CA ALA A 29 -3.69 30.60 3.65
C ALA A 29 -4.83 31.60 3.32
N PRO A 30 -4.62 32.90 2.96
CA PRO A 30 -5.76 33.83 2.78
C PRO A 30 -6.77 33.50 1.66
N PRO A 31 -6.37 33.03 0.45
CA PRO A 31 -7.28 33.00 -0.69
C PRO A 31 -8.42 31.97 -0.58
N LEU A 32 -8.11 30.77 -0.11
CA LEU A 32 -9.08 29.66 -0.03
C LEU A 32 -10.03 29.85 1.14
N ARG A 33 -9.54 30.36 2.27
CA ARG A 33 -10.39 30.80 3.37
C ARG A 33 -11.33 31.94 2.94
N ALA A 34 -10.84 32.93 2.20
CA ALA A 34 -11.68 34.00 1.66
C ALA A 34 -12.73 33.48 0.66
N LEU A 35 -12.38 32.50 -0.17
CA LEU A 35 -13.32 31.84 -1.07
C LEU A 35 -14.40 31.08 -0.27
N ALA A 36 -14.02 30.36 0.78
CA ALA A 36 -14.97 29.63 1.62
C ALA A 36 -15.93 30.58 2.35
N GLU A 37 -15.42 31.67 2.91
CA GLU A 37 -16.25 32.73 3.49
C GLU A 37 -17.22 33.32 2.45
N PHE A 38 -16.73 33.62 1.25
CA PHE A 38 -17.55 34.14 0.16
C PHE A 38 -18.68 33.16 -0.25
N LEU A 39 -18.36 31.88 -0.40
CA LEU A 39 -19.35 30.85 -0.74
C LEU A 39 -20.40 30.70 0.37
N SER A 40 -19.98 30.80 1.63
CA SER A 40 -20.86 30.61 2.80
C SER A 40 -21.78 31.80 3.12
N ARG A 41 -21.36 33.04 2.82
CA ARG A 41 -22.10 34.27 3.21
C ARG A 41 -23.34 34.54 2.37
N GLU A 42 -23.37 34.07 1.14
CA GLU A 42 -24.40 34.47 0.18
C GLU A 42 -25.40 33.35 -0.16
N ASP A 43 -25.41 32.25 0.61
CA ASP A 43 -26.19 31.03 0.29
C ASP A 43 -26.09 30.66 -1.20
N ARG A 44 -24.88 30.78 -1.75
CA ARG A 44 -24.60 30.61 -3.18
C ARG A 44 -24.51 29.13 -3.55
N THR A 45 -25.48 28.35 -3.09
CA THR A 45 -25.72 26.98 -3.57
C THR A 45 -25.78 26.97 -5.09
N GLY A 46 -26.35 28.02 -5.71
CA GLY A 46 -26.43 28.14 -7.18
C GLY A 46 -25.09 28.04 -7.93
N TYR A 47 -23.96 28.50 -7.37
CA TYR A 47 -22.66 28.29 -8.02
C TYR A 47 -22.24 26.82 -7.95
N PHE A 48 -22.36 26.22 -6.77
CA PHE A 48 -22.07 24.81 -6.59
C PHE A 48 -22.99 23.93 -7.45
N GLU A 49 -24.29 24.22 -7.49
CA GLU A 49 -25.27 23.58 -8.36
C GLU A 49 -24.89 23.71 -9.83
N SER A 50 -24.41 24.88 -10.28
CA SER A 50 -23.95 25.05 -11.66
C SER A 50 -22.75 24.15 -12.03
N ILE A 51 -21.84 23.92 -11.07
CA ILE A 51 -20.74 22.95 -11.24
C ILE A 51 -21.32 21.54 -11.35
N LEU A 52 -22.26 21.18 -10.49
CA LEU A 52 -22.89 19.86 -10.49
C LEU A 52 -23.78 19.61 -11.70
N ASP A 53 -24.36 20.65 -12.29
CA ASP A 53 -25.15 20.58 -13.52
C ASP A 53 -24.27 20.37 -14.76
N ALA A 54 -23.07 20.96 -14.78
CA ALA A 54 -22.06 20.62 -15.78
C ALA A 54 -21.58 19.15 -15.68
N LEU A 55 -21.79 18.52 -14.51
CA LEU A 55 -21.50 17.11 -14.23
C LEU A 55 -22.77 16.24 -14.15
N ASP A 56 -23.87 16.67 -14.76
CA ASP A 56 -25.10 15.89 -14.80
C ASP A 56 -24.92 14.61 -15.62
N LEU A 57 -25.47 13.49 -15.12
CA LEU A 57 -25.38 12.18 -15.76
C LEU A 57 -25.94 12.17 -17.19
N ARG A 58 -26.96 12.99 -17.47
CA ARG A 58 -27.60 13.11 -18.79
C ARG A 58 -26.68 13.73 -19.84
N LEU A 59 -25.64 14.43 -19.40
CA LEU A 59 -24.66 15.04 -20.30
C LEU A 59 -23.51 14.10 -20.64
N VAL A 60 -23.37 12.96 -19.95
CA VAL A 60 -22.30 11.99 -20.20
C VAL A 60 -22.47 11.40 -21.60
N PRO A 61 -21.51 11.57 -22.53
CA PRO A 61 -21.65 11.04 -23.88
C PRO A 61 -21.69 9.52 -23.89
N GLU A 62 -22.57 8.93 -24.72
CA GLU A 62 -22.71 7.48 -24.86
C GLU A 62 -21.39 6.78 -25.26
N TYR A 63 -21.30 5.49 -24.94
CA TYR A 63 -20.15 4.63 -25.28
C TYR A 63 -20.59 3.28 -25.88
N PRO A 64 -19.99 2.80 -26.99
CA PRO A 64 -19.14 3.55 -27.92
C PRO A 64 -19.97 4.61 -28.66
N PRO A 65 -19.37 5.72 -29.10
CA PRO A 65 -20.09 6.72 -29.85
C PRO A 65 -20.48 6.15 -31.21
N THR A 66 -21.77 5.98 -31.46
CA THR A 66 -22.30 5.57 -32.77
C THR A 66 -22.00 6.62 -33.85
N SER A 67 -21.82 7.89 -33.45
CA SER A 67 -21.41 9.01 -34.29
C SER A 67 -20.42 9.92 -33.55
N TRP A 68 -19.14 9.56 -33.57
CA TRP A 68 -18.10 10.39 -32.93
C TRP A 68 -17.87 11.68 -33.73
N ASN A 69 -18.50 12.78 -33.32
CA ASN A 69 -18.06 14.13 -33.69
C ASN A 69 -16.94 14.56 -32.71
N PRO A 70 -15.67 14.61 -33.15
CA PRO A 70 -14.54 14.91 -32.27
C PRO A 70 -14.66 16.28 -31.59
N ASN A 71 -15.23 17.26 -32.30
CA ASN A 71 -15.27 18.66 -31.83
C ASN A 71 -16.38 18.88 -30.79
N ALA A 72 -17.57 18.35 -31.03
CA ALA A 72 -18.70 18.47 -30.10
C ALA A 72 -18.43 17.70 -28.80
N SER A 73 -17.80 16.52 -28.90
CA SER A 73 -17.41 15.73 -27.73
C SER A 73 -16.29 16.42 -26.93
N TRP A 74 -15.33 17.07 -27.60
CA TRP A 74 -14.26 17.81 -26.93
C TRP A 74 -14.78 18.94 -26.04
N ASN A 75 -15.63 19.83 -26.56
CA ASN A 75 -16.14 20.97 -25.77
C ASN A 75 -16.89 20.51 -24.51
N THR A 76 -17.63 19.40 -24.61
CA THR A 76 -18.37 18.83 -23.48
C THR A 76 -17.42 18.24 -22.44
N ILE A 77 -16.37 17.52 -22.89
CA ILE A 77 -15.32 16.98 -22.02
C ILE A 77 -14.54 18.10 -21.32
N GLU A 78 -14.17 19.16 -22.06
CA GLU A 78 -13.48 20.32 -21.51
C GLU A 78 -14.32 21.03 -20.45
N GLY A 79 -15.63 21.20 -20.70
CA GLY A 79 -16.58 21.72 -19.72
C GLY A 79 -16.64 20.88 -18.44
N ALA A 80 -16.74 19.55 -18.57
CA ALA A 80 -16.72 18.64 -17.44
C ALA A 80 -15.37 18.67 -16.69
N MET A 81 -14.25 18.76 -17.39
CA MET A 81 -12.92 18.91 -16.77
C MET A 81 -12.81 20.21 -15.97
N GLN A 82 -13.31 21.32 -16.50
CA GLN A 82 -13.34 22.59 -15.78
C GLN A 82 -14.26 22.52 -14.55
N ALA A 83 -15.42 21.85 -14.66
CA ALA A 83 -16.30 21.63 -13.52
C ALA A 83 -15.65 20.77 -12.43
N LEU A 84 -14.91 19.71 -12.80
CA LEU A 84 -14.13 18.91 -11.83
C LEU A 84 -13.04 19.74 -11.14
N LYS A 85 -12.36 20.62 -11.87
CA LYS A 85 -11.39 21.55 -11.30
C LYS A 85 -12.03 22.52 -10.31
N ASP A 86 -13.16 23.13 -10.68
CA ASP A 86 -13.90 24.04 -9.81
C ASP A 86 -14.42 23.32 -8.56
N LEU A 87 -14.87 22.07 -8.71
CA LEU A 87 -15.30 21.21 -7.61
C LEU A 87 -14.16 20.95 -6.60
N VAL A 88 -12.96 20.63 -7.09
CA VAL A 88 -11.75 20.49 -6.24
C VAL A 88 -11.47 21.79 -5.49
N MET A 89 -11.55 22.93 -6.16
CA MET A 89 -11.29 24.24 -5.54
C MET A 89 -12.31 24.56 -4.44
N VAL A 90 -13.60 24.27 -4.66
CA VAL A 90 -14.65 24.43 -3.64
C VAL A 90 -14.33 23.57 -2.42
N PHE A 91 -14.07 22.26 -2.59
CA PHE A 91 -13.81 21.39 -1.44
C PHE A 91 -12.55 21.77 -0.66
N ARG A 92 -11.52 22.27 -1.35
CA ARG A 92 -10.32 22.78 -0.69
C ARG A 92 -10.62 24.02 0.14
N ALA A 93 -11.38 24.96 -0.40
CA ALA A 93 -11.82 26.14 0.34
C ALA A 93 -12.58 25.73 1.61
N LEU A 94 -13.51 24.78 1.49
CA LEU A 94 -14.29 24.26 2.62
C LEU A 94 -13.41 23.57 3.68
N ALA A 95 -12.43 22.77 3.25
CA ALA A 95 -11.50 22.10 4.16
C ALA A 95 -10.62 23.09 4.93
N GLU A 96 -10.13 24.16 4.28
CA GLU A 96 -9.31 25.18 4.94
C GLU A 96 -10.10 26.10 5.88
N GLY A 97 -11.40 26.25 5.67
CA GLY A 97 -12.29 27.03 6.52
C GLY A 97 -13.11 26.20 7.51
N ALA A 98 -12.80 24.91 7.68
CA ALA A 98 -13.58 23.99 8.52
C ALA A 98 -13.64 24.39 10.00
N ASP A 99 -12.72 25.24 10.46
CA ASP A 99 -12.70 25.83 11.81
C ASP A 99 -13.80 26.90 12.02
N ILE A 100 -14.41 27.40 10.95
CA ILE A 100 -15.45 28.43 11.00
C ILE A 100 -16.83 27.76 10.93
N PRO A 101 -17.69 27.90 11.97
CA PRO A 101 -18.98 27.18 12.03
C PRO A 101 -19.92 27.40 10.83
N VAL A 102 -19.90 28.60 10.25
CA VAL A 102 -20.72 28.93 9.06
C VAL A 102 -20.24 28.17 7.83
N ILE A 103 -18.91 28.04 7.66
CA ILE A 103 -18.32 27.27 6.56
C ILE A 103 -18.52 25.77 6.78
N GLU A 104 -18.40 25.28 8.01
CA GLU A 104 -18.70 23.88 8.35
C GLU A 104 -20.15 23.52 7.98
N THR A 105 -21.11 24.38 8.36
CA THR A 105 -22.54 24.20 8.05
C THR A 105 -22.78 24.18 6.54
N PHE A 106 -22.20 25.15 5.81
CA PHE A 106 -22.27 25.19 4.36
C PHE A 106 -21.60 23.98 3.71
N GLY A 107 -20.48 23.51 4.26
CA GLY A 107 -19.76 22.31 3.83
C GLY A 107 -20.60 21.05 3.96
N LYS A 108 -21.32 20.87 5.07
CA LYS A 108 -22.27 19.76 5.27
C LYS A 108 -23.42 19.81 4.26
N ALA A 109 -23.99 20.98 4.00
CA ALA A 109 -25.02 21.16 2.97
C ALA A 109 -24.49 20.81 1.56
N THR A 110 -23.27 21.27 1.24
CA THR A 110 -22.58 20.96 -0.02
C THR A 110 -22.35 19.46 -0.18
N LEU A 111 -21.88 18.78 0.86
CA LEU A 111 -21.64 17.32 0.84
C LEU A 111 -22.94 16.54 0.65
N ARG A 112 -24.04 16.96 1.29
CA ARG A 112 -25.35 16.34 1.09
C ARG A 112 -25.78 16.38 -0.37
N THR A 113 -25.72 17.56 -0.99
CA THR A 113 -26.06 17.71 -2.42
C THR A 113 -25.10 16.92 -3.31
N LEU A 114 -23.82 16.81 -2.90
CA LEU A 114 -22.83 16.03 -3.63
C LEU A 114 -23.18 14.54 -3.63
N VAL A 115 -23.58 13.97 -2.49
CA VAL A 115 -24.00 12.56 -2.38
C VAL A 115 -25.09 12.24 -3.40
N ASP A 116 -26.12 13.08 -3.48
CA ASP A 116 -27.24 12.93 -4.41
C ASP A 116 -26.80 12.93 -5.89
N ARG A 117 -25.70 13.63 -6.20
CA ARG A 117 -25.16 13.79 -7.56
C ARG A 117 -23.92 12.93 -7.84
N TRP A 118 -23.44 12.18 -6.85
CA TRP A 118 -22.16 11.50 -6.91
C TRP A 118 -22.08 10.49 -8.07
N VAL A 119 -23.18 9.77 -8.33
CA VAL A 119 -23.27 8.81 -9.43
C VAL A 119 -22.97 9.46 -10.79
N GLY A 120 -23.45 10.69 -11.02
CA GLY A 120 -23.19 11.46 -12.23
C GLY A 120 -21.75 11.95 -12.33
N ILE A 121 -21.22 12.47 -11.22
CA ILE A 121 -19.83 12.93 -11.11
C ILE A 121 -18.86 11.78 -11.40
N MET A 122 -19.12 10.60 -10.84
CA MET A 122 -18.32 9.40 -11.05
C MET A 122 -18.36 8.90 -12.49
N ALA A 123 -19.54 8.96 -13.14
CA ALA A 123 -19.66 8.64 -14.56
C ALA A 123 -18.82 9.59 -15.42
N TRP A 124 -18.82 10.88 -15.09
CA TRP A 124 -17.97 11.87 -15.73
C TRP A 124 -16.48 11.63 -15.49
N MET A 125 -16.04 11.43 -14.25
CA MET A 125 -14.64 11.12 -13.92
C MET A 125 -14.15 9.88 -14.67
N HIS A 126 -14.94 8.81 -14.69
CA HIS A 126 -14.64 7.62 -15.48
C HIS A 126 -14.50 7.95 -16.97
N ARG A 127 -15.45 8.72 -17.53
CA ARG A 127 -15.44 9.09 -18.95
C ARG A 127 -14.23 9.92 -19.32
N VAL A 128 -13.89 10.94 -18.53
CA VAL A 128 -12.73 11.80 -18.81
C VAL A 128 -11.42 11.03 -18.65
N LEU A 129 -11.31 10.08 -17.71
CA LEU A 129 -10.12 9.24 -17.59
C LEU A 129 -9.94 8.30 -18.78
N VAL A 130 -11.00 7.61 -19.21
CA VAL A 130 -10.96 6.75 -20.41
C VAL A 130 -10.65 7.55 -21.67
N TYR A 131 -11.12 8.79 -21.72
CA TYR A 131 -10.79 9.69 -22.82
C TYR A 131 -9.31 10.11 -22.78
N ALA A 132 -8.84 10.54 -21.61
CA ALA A 132 -7.48 10.97 -21.38
C ALA A 132 -6.44 9.87 -21.67
N SER A 133 -6.79 8.60 -21.42
CA SER A 133 -5.95 7.45 -21.75
C SER A 133 -5.85 7.17 -23.26
N ARG A 134 -6.68 7.80 -24.10
CA ARG A 134 -6.72 7.62 -25.57
C ARG A 134 -6.20 8.81 -26.35
N THR A 135 -6.26 10.00 -25.76
CA THR A 135 -5.77 11.21 -26.41
C THR A 135 -4.26 11.20 -26.55
N SER A 136 -3.76 11.74 -27.67
CA SER A 136 -2.33 11.92 -27.90
C SER A 136 -1.69 12.66 -26.72
N ALA A 137 -0.56 12.13 -26.28
CA ALA A 137 0.16 12.59 -25.11
C ALA A 137 0.76 14.01 -25.27
N GLU A 138 0.79 14.57 -26.48
CA GLU A 138 1.29 15.93 -26.76
C GLU A 138 0.52 17.03 -26.02
N SER A 139 -0.68 16.75 -25.52
CA SER A 139 -1.57 17.76 -24.93
C SER A 139 -1.41 17.97 -23.43
N GLY A 140 -0.72 17.08 -22.69
CA GLY A 140 -0.67 17.12 -21.21
C GLY A 140 -2.04 16.94 -20.52
N VAL A 141 -3.11 16.70 -21.30
CA VAL A 141 -4.49 16.53 -20.83
C VAL A 141 -4.60 15.30 -19.94
N GLY A 142 -3.89 14.22 -20.30
CA GLY A 142 -3.74 13.00 -19.50
C GLY A 142 -3.44 13.27 -18.03
N LEU A 143 -2.30 13.91 -17.79
CA LEU A 143 -1.84 14.25 -16.45
C LEU A 143 -2.85 15.15 -15.74
N THR A 144 -3.33 16.18 -16.43
CA THR A 144 -4.29 17.14 -15.88
C THR A 144 -5.57 16.45 -15.39
N VAL A 145 -6.16 15.56 -16.20
CA VAL A 145 -7.38 14.83 -15.84
C VAL A 145 -7.14 13.92 -14.63
N VAL A 146 -6.04 13.16 -14.65
CA VAL A 146 -5.68 12.25 -13.55
C VAL A 146 -5.45 13.02 -12.25
N THR A 147 -4.79 14.18 -12.31
CA THR A 147 -4.60 15.07 -11.16
C THR A 147 -5.91 15.57 -10.58
N HIS A 148 -6.83 16.09 -11.40
CA HIS A 148 -8.10 16.62 -10.89
C HIS A 148 -9.02 15.51 -10.36
N CYS A 149 -9.09 14.36 -11.03
CA CYS A 149 -9.91 13.23 -10.56
C CYS A 149 -9.37 12.67 -9.23
N SER A 150 -8.06 12.48 -9.12
CA SER A 150 -7.44 12.00 -7.88
C SER A 150 -7.55 13.01 -6.75
N ALA A 151 -7.39 14.31 -7.01
CA ALA A 151 -7.58 15.36 -6.00
C ALA A 151 -9.02 15.42 -5.49
N ALA A 152 -10.01 15.33 -6.40
CA ALA A 152 -11.42 15.32 -6.02
C ALA A 152 -11.74 14.12 -5.12
N LEU A 153 -11.31 12.92 -5.52
CA LEU A 153 -11.51 11.72 -4.71
C LEU A 153 -10.75 11.78 -3.38
N MET A 154 -9.50 12.25 -3.39
CA MET A 154 -8.69 12.42 -2.18
C MET A 154 -9.42 13.28 -1.14
N LEU A 155 -10.03 14.39 -1.56
CA LEU A 155 -10.82 15.26 -0.68
C LEU A 155 -12.07 14.58 -0.13
N MET A 156 -12.66 13.63 -0.86
CA MET A 156 -13.85 12.89 -0.42
C MET A 156 -13.51 11.75 0.53
N VAL A 157 -12.40 11.04 0.30
CA VAL A 157 -11.99 9.92 1.16
C VAL A 157 -11.32 10.40 2.45
N THR A 158 -10.67 11.56 2.44
CA THR A 158 -10.03 12.12 3.64
C THR A 158 -11.09 12.48 4.67
N ALA A 159 -10.88 12.12 5.94
CA ALA A 159 -11.80 12.37 7.06
C ALA A 159 -13.22 11.79 6.85
N ALA A 160 -13.34 10.70 6.07
CA ALA A 160 -14.63 10.03 5.89
C ALA A 160 -15.18 9.41 7.20
N GLY A 161 -14.32 9.15 8.18
CA GLY A 161 -14.72 8.64 9.49
C GLY A 161 -15.49 9.66 10.34
N ASP A 162 -15.33 10.96 10.06
CA ASP A 162 -15.91 12.04 10.85
C ASP A 162 -17.18 12.62 10.21
N ASP A 163 -17.50 12.24 8.97
CA ASP A 163 -18.61 12.79 8.20
C ASP A 163 -19.44 11.69 7.50
N PRO A 164 -20.75 11.55 7.81
CA PRO A 164 -21.58 10.49 7.27
C PRO A 164 -21.80 10.58 5.75
N PHE A 165 -21.77 11.77 5.15
CA PHE A 165 -21.93 11.95 3.70
C PHE A 165 -20.68 11.49 2.95
N ARG A 166 -19.48 11.77 3.51
CA ARG A 166 -18.23 11.22 2.97
C ARG A 166 -18.19 9.71 3.11
N LEU A 167 -18.63 9.16 4.25
CA LEU A 167 -18.71 7.72 4.45
C LEU A 167 -19.64 7.05 3.44
N GLU A 168 -20.78 7.67 3.13
CA GLU A 168 -21.69 7.21 2.09
C GLU A 168 -21.01 7.17 0.71
N ILE A 169 -20.31 8.24 0.32
CA ILE A 169 -19.50 8.28 -0.92
C ILE A 169 -18.45 7.17 -0.96
N VAL A 170 -17.71 6.96 0.13
CA VAL A 170 -16.68 5.92 0.24
C VAL A 170 -17.29 4.52 0.08
N SER A 171 -18.49 4.30 0.65
CA SER A 171 -19.18 3.01 0.60
C SER A 171 -19.68 2.62 -0.80
N MET A 172 -19.79 3.57 -1.74
CA MET A 172 -20.28 3.28 -3.08
C MET A 172 -19.25 2.47 -3.88
N THR A 173 -19.67 1.34 -4.46
CA THR A 173 -18.81 0.48 -5.30
C THR A 173 -18.22 1.20 -6.52
N ARG A 174 -18.90 2.22 -7.03
CA ARG A 174 -18.38 3.07 -8.12
C ARG A 174 -17.15 3.87 -7.68
N THR A 175 -17.04 4.22 -6.40
CA THR A 175 -15.86 4.89 -5.83
C THR A 175 -14.66 3.94 -5.90
N ALA A 176 -14.82 2.69 -5.49
CA ALA A 176 -13.79 1.66 -5.65
C ALA A 176 -13.41 1.44 -7.13
N ASP A 177 -14.38 1.41 -8.05
CA ASP A 177 -14.12 1.30 -9.50
C ASP A 177 -13.20 2.41 -10.02
N LEU A 178 -13.46 3.65 -9.60
CA LEU A 178 -12.66 4.79 -10.07
C LEU A 178 -11.26 4.80 -9.46
N ILE A 179 -11.12 4.41 -8.19
CA ILE A 179 -9.81 4.23 -7.55
C ILE A 179 -9.02 3.15 -8.29
N LEU A 180 -9.64 2.02 -8.63
CA LEU A 180 -9.01 0.99 -9.47
C LEU A 180 -8.63 1.52 -10.85
N LEU A 181 -9.52 2.29 -11.49
CA LEU A 181 -9.23 2.90 -12.79
C LEU A 181 -8.03 3.84 -12.72
N LEU A 182 -7.94 4.69 -11.69
CA LEU A 182 -6.80 5.58 -11.43
C LEU A 182 -5.51 4.79 -11.16
N LEU A 183 -5.62 3.66 -10.45
CA LEU A 183 -4.49 2.76 -10.23
C LEU A 183 -3.94 2.19 -11.53
N CYS A 184 -4.82 1.95 -12.50
CA CYS A 184 -4.50 1.41 -13.83
C CYS A 184 -4.10 2.47 -14.86
N GLN A 185 -4.14 3.76 -14.55
CA GLN A 185 -3.81 4.79 -15.53
C GLN A 185 -2.32 4.81 -15.84
N VAL A 186 -2.02 4.72 -17.13
CA VAL A 186 -0.68 4.74 -17.70
C VAL A 186 -0.58 5.93 -18.65
N ASP A 187 0.52 6.67 -18.57
CA ASP A 187 0.85 7.73 -19.51
C ASP A 187 1.13 7.12 -20.90
N PRO A 188 0.36 7.48 -21.95
CA PRO A 188 0.54 6.92 -23.28
C PRO A 188 1.95 7.16 -23.86
N GLN A 189 2.64 8.22 -23.44
CA GLN A 189 3.99 8.56 -23.92
C GLN A 189 5.05 7.67 -23.29
N THR A 190 5.08 7.62 -21.96
CA THR A 190 6.13 6.90 -21.22
C THR A 190 5.82 5.43 -21.00
N GLN A 191 4.56 5.01 -21.22
CA GLN A 191 4.03 3.69 -20.87
C GLN A 191 4.21 3.35 -19.38
N ARG A 192 4.31 4.38 -18.53
CA ARG A 192 4.45 4.27 -17.07
C ARG A 192 3.17 4.71 -16.38
N HIS A 193 2.93 4.20 -15.18
CA HIS A 193 1.80 4.68 -14.38
C HIS A 193 1.97 6.16 -14.06
N TYR A 194 0.85 6.87 -14.00
CA TYR A 194 0.86 8.24 -13.51
C TYR A 194 1.33 8.26 -12.05
N TYR A 195 2.53 8.80 -11.84
CA TYR A 195 3.07 9.12 -10.53
C TYR A 195 2.86 10.62 -10.31
N LEU A 196 1.77 10.96 -9.63
CA LEU A 196 1.48 12.34 -9.27
C LEU A 196 2.41 12.75 -8.14
N ALA A 197 3.51 13.38 -8.51
CA ALA A 197 4.47 13.88 -7.55
C ALA A 197 3.90 15.11 -6.83
N PRO A 198 4.41 15.42 -5.62
CA PRO A 198 3.81 16.43 -4.77
C PRO A 198 4.01 17.87 -5.26
N ASP A 199 5.06 18.11 -6.06
CA ASP A 199 5.28 19.37 -6.78
C ASP A 199 4.14 19.68 -7.77
N GLN A 200 3.50 18.64 -8.32
CA GLN A 200 2.33 18.76 -9.20
C GLN A 200 1.02 18.91 -8.43
N THR A 201 1.03 18.64 -7.13
CA THR A 201 -0.11 18.75 -6.22
C THR A 201 0.30 19.55 -5.00
N PRO A 202 0.43 20.89 -5.11
CA PRO A 202 1.01 21.77 -4.06
C PRO A 202 0.25 21.80 -2.74
N PHE A 203 -0.72 20.91 -2.56
CA PHE A 203 -1.69 20.83 -1.49
C PHE A 203 -1.56 19.53 -0.68
N LEU A 204 -0.75 18.59 -1.15
CA LEU A 204 -0.49 17.34 -0.44
C LEU A 204 0.92 17.37 0.16
N PRO A 205 1.15 16.61 1.26
CA PRO A 205 2.47 16.50 1.83
C PRO A 205 3.49 16.15 0.75
N PRO A 206 4.69 16.78 0.75
CA PRO A 206 5.65 16.72 -0.35
C PRO A 206 6.32 15.34 -0.58
N SER A 207 5.69 14.24 -0.14
CA SER A 207 6.31 12.92 -0.11
C SER A 207 5.44 11.76 -0.64
N LEU A 208 4.27 11.96 -1.24
CA LEU A 208 3.42 10.82 -1.61
C LEU A 208 2.82 10.92 -3.01
N CYS A 209 2.72 9.76 -3.68
CA CYS A 209 1.86 9.64 -4.84
C CYS A 209 0.40 9.75 -4.41
N THR A 210 -0.30 10.80 -4.85
CA THR A 210 -1.70 11.08 -4.48
C THR A 210 -2.62 9.89 -4.65
N ILE A 211 -2.47 9.14 -5.75
CA ILE A 211 -3.35 7.98 -6.05
C ILE A 211 -3.13 6.85 -5.03
N ILE A 212 -1.90 6.62 -4.59
CA ILE A 212 -1.58 5.57 -3.61
C ILE A 212 -2.01 6.01 -2.21
N GLN A 213 -1.80 7.28 -1.87
CA GLN A 213 -2.27 7.83 -0.61
C GLN A 213 -3.80 7.78 -0.50
N MET A 214 -4.51 8.14 -1.58
CA MET A 214 -5.96 8.05 -1.67
C MET A 214 -6.44 6.61 -1.51
N LEU A 215 -5.79 5.63 -2.18
CA LEU A 215 -6.10 4.21 -1.99
C LEU A 215 -5.91 3.80 -0.53
N HIS A 216 -4.80 4.17 0.08
CA HIS A 216 -4.50 3.81 1.47
C HIS A 216 -5.57 4.35 2.42
N ILE A 217 -5.86 5.64 2.38
CA ILE A 217 -6.91 6.28 3.19
C ILE A 217 -8.27 5.63 2.93
N TYR A 218 -8.61 5.34 1.68
CA TYR A 218 -9.85 4.65 1.33
C TYR A 218 -9.97 3.29 2.02
N LEU A 219 -8.87 2.54 2.13
CA LEU A 219 -8.82 1.21 2.73
C LEU A 219 -8.65 1.22 4.27
N GLU A 220 -8.28 2.35 4.87
CA GLU A 220 -8.30 2.52 6.33
C GLU A 220 -9.72 2.48 6.89
N TYR A 221 -10.71 2.89 6.09
CA TYR A 221 -12.12 2.87 6.50
C TYR A 221 -12.79 1.52 6.23
N PRO A 222 -13.55 0.96 7.20
CA PRO A 222 -14.25 -0.30 7.03
C PRO A 222 -15.07 -0.43 5.75
N VAL A 223 -15.92 0.56 5.49
CA VAL A 223 -16.80 0.59 4.32
C VAL A 223 -16.02 0.68 3.00
N GLY A 224 -14.84 1.29 3.00
CA GLY A 224 -14.01 1.44 1.81
C GLY A 224 -13.31 0.14 1.45
N TRP A 225 -12.70 -0.55 2.41
CA TRP A 225 -12.08 -1.85 2.13
C TRP A 225 -13.11 -2.92 1.77
N GLU A 226 -14.29 -2.94 2.41
CA GLU A 226 -15.39 -3.84 2.05
C GLU A 226 -15.86 -3.62 0.61
N ALA A 227 -16.05 -2.36 0.21
CA ALA A 227 -16.44 -2.01 -1.15
C ALA A 227 -15.37 -2.40 -2.19
N MET A 228 -14.08 -2.16 -1.89
CA MET A 228 -12.96 -2.58 -2.77
C MET A 228 -12.88 -4.10 -2.89
N GLN A 229 -12.98 -4.82 -1.77
CA GLN A 229 -12.92 -6.28 -1.74
C GLN A 229 -14.09 -6.88 -2.51
N LEU A 230 -15.32 -6.43 -2.24
CA LEU A 230 -16.51 -6.86 -2.98
C LEU A 230 -16.31 -6.63 -4.48
N ARG A 231 -15.74 -5.49 -4.86
CA ARG A 231 -15.52 -5.17 -6.26
C ARG A 231 -14.49 -6.07 -6.94
N LEU A 232 -13.34 -6.31 -6.29
CA LEU A 232 -12.30 -7.19 -6.83
C LEU A 232 -12.76 -8.66 -6.86
N CYS A 233 -13.47 -9.13 -5.83
CA CYS A 233 -13.99 -10.49 -5.75
C CYS A 233 -15.08 -10.76 -6.81
N SER A 234 -15.96 -9.79 -7.06
CA SER A 234 -17.00 -9.89 -8.09
C SER A 234 -16.49 -9.70 -9.52
N ALA A 235 -15.28 -9.16 -9.71
CA ALA A 235 -14.70 -9.01 -11.04
C ALA A 235 -14.39 -10.37 -11.68
N LYS A 236 -14.49 -10.42 -13.02
CA LYS A 236 -14.04 -11.59 -13.81
C LYS A 236 -12.58 -11.92 -13.48
N GLY A 237 -12.23 -13.20 -13.41
CA GLY A 237 -10.88 -13.63 -13.01
C GLY A 237 -9.74 -13.05 -13.87
N SER A 238 -9.98 -12.71 -15.14
CA SER A 238 -9.03 -11.97 -15.98
C SER A 238 -8.89 -10.51 -15.54
N THR A 239 -10.00 -9.79 -15.36
CA THR A 239 -10.02 -8.42 -14.87
C THR A 239 -9.40 -8.29 -13.48
N ARG A 240 -9.74 -9.20 -12.56
CA ARG A 240 -9.14 -9.24 -11.22
C ARG A 240 -7.63 -9.41 -11.28
N ARG A 241 -7.12 -10.38 -12.07
CA ARG A 241 -5.68 -10.58 -12.24
C ARG A 241 -5.00 -9.36 -12.87
N THR A 242 -5.61 -8.73 -13.85
CA THR A 242 -5.10 -7.48 -14.44
C THR A 242 -4.99 -6.38 -13.40
N ALA A 243 -6.02 -6.16 -12.57
CA ALA A 243 -5.98 -5.19 -11.48
C ALA A 243 -4.83 -5.49 -10.49
N ILE A 244 -4.70 -6.74 -10.05
CA ILE A 244 -3.62 -7.19 -9.15
C ILE A 244 -2.23 -6.93 -9.75
N ARG A 245 -2.03 -7.21 -11.04
CA ARG A 245 -0.77 -6.91 -11.72
C ARG A 245 -0.45 -5.43 -11.70
N PHE A 246 -1.44 -4.55 -11.74
CA PHE A 246 -1.21 -3.11 -11.62
C PHE A 246 -0.74 -2.71 -10.22
N PHE A 247 -1.25 -3.32 -9.14
CA PHE A 247 -0.69 -3.11 -7.79
C PHE A 247 0.80 -3.48 -7.74
N ILE A 248 1.15 -4.63 -8.32
CA ILE A 248 2.53 -5.12 -8.32
C ILE A 248 3.44 -4.25 -9.18
N ARG A 249 3.06 -3.99 -10.42
CA ARG A 249 3.84 -3.19 -11.37
C ARG A 249 4.06 -1.77 -10.88
N ARG A 250 3.08 -1.20 -10.16
CA ARG A 250 3.20 0.15 -9.62
C ARG A 250 4.29 0.25 -8.54
N ILE A 251 4.42 -0.74 -7.67
CA ILE A 251 5.53 -0.82 -6.70
C ILE A 251 6.88 -0.89 -7.44
N GLU A 252 6.98 -1.74 -8.45
CA GLU A 252 8.20 -1.88 -9.27
C GLU A 252 8.59 -0.54 -9.92
N GLU A 253 7.62 0.17 -10.50
CA GLU A 253 7.86 1.45 -11.17
C GLU A 253 8.23 2.59 -10.21
N ILE A 254 7.62 2.67 -9.01
CA ILE A 254 7.98 3.69 -8.00
C ILE A 254 9.46 3.61 -7.67
N VAL A 255 9.96 2.39 -7.42
CA VAL A 255 11.36 2.19 -7.04
C VAL A 255 12.29 2.25 -8.24
N ALA A 256 11.89 1.79 -9.42
CA ALA A 256 12.72 1.88 -10.62
C ALA A 256 13.13 3.34 -10.92
N HIS A 257 12.19 4.28 -10.76
CA HIS A 257 12.37 5.69 -11.09
C HIS A 257 12.75 6.57 -9.90
N SER A 258 12.95 5.98 -8.72
CA SER A 258 13.41 6.75 -7.57
C SER A 258 14.89 7.13 -7.72
N ASP A 259 15.18 8.38 -7.42
CA ASP A 259 16.51 8.97 -7.29
C ASP A 259 16.69 9.53 -5.87
N LYS A 260 17.87 10.10 -5.59
CA LYS A 260 18.18 10.63 -4.25
C LYS A 260 17.17 11.67 -3.75
N THR A 261 16.53 12.44 -4.63
CA THR A 261 15.63 13.54 -4.25
C THR A 261 14.23 13.06 -3.87
N ASN A 262 13.79 11.93 -4.43
CA ASN A 262 12.45 11.40 -4.22
C ASN A 262 12.41 10.04 -3.49
N LEU A 263 13.55 9.54 -3.00
CA LEU A 263 13.65 8.26 -2.28
C LEU A 263 12.70 8.17 -1.07
N ALA A 264 12.62 9.21 -0.25
CA ALA A 264 11.71 9.27 0.89
C ALA A 264 10.25 9.09 0.44
N ALA A 265 9.89 9.73 -0.68
CA ALA A 265 8.55 9.64 -1.23
C ALA A 265 8.22 8.25 -1.80
N ALA A 266 9.22 7.64 -2.43
CA ALA A 266 9.13 6.27 -2.93
C ALA A 266 8.92 5.26 -1.79
N ALA A 267 9.66 5.39 -0.68
CA ALA A 267 9.50 4.52 0.49
C ALA A 267 8.12 4.67 1.15
N ASN A 268 7.64 5.91 1.26
CA ASN A 268 6.31 6.15 1.84
C ASN A 268 5.19 5.60 0.94
N SER A 269 5.29 5.82 -0.38
CA SER A 269 4.34 5.26 -1.35
C SER A 269 4.40 3.72 -1.39
N TYR A 270 5.59 3.13 -1.23
CA TYR A 270 5.77 1.69 -1.10
C TYR A 270 5.01 1.16 0.13
N LEU A 271 5.24 1.77 1.31
CA LEU A 271 4.62 1.35 2.56
C LEU A 271 3.09 1.37 2.45
N HIS A 272 2.51 2.50 2.03
CA HIS A 272 1.07 2.67 1.88
C HIS A 272 0.46 1.62 0.93
N LEU A 273 1.16 1.29 -0.16
CA LEU A 273 0.67 0.31 -1.13
C LEU A 273 0.77 -1.13 -0.58
N VAL A 274 1.81 -1.45 0.19
CA VAL A 274 1.94 -2.74 0.86
C VAL A 274 0.92 -2.92 1.98
N GLU A 275 0.64 -1.87 2.76
CA GLU A 275 -0.43 -1.87 3.76
C GLU A 275 -1.81 -2.00 3.12
N SER A 276 -2.07 -1.26 2.04
CA SER A 276 -3.30 -1.38 1.26
C SER A 276 -3.54 -2.83 0.80
N VAL A 277 -2.51 -3.48 0.26
CA VAL A 277 -2.60 -4.87 -0.18
C VAL A 277 -2.75 -5.82 1.01
N SER A 278 -2.09 -5.55 2.14
CA SER A 278 -2.30 -6.26 3.40
C SER A 278 -3.76 -6.23 3.83
N THR A 279 -4.45 -5.10 3.72
CA THR A 279 -5.88 -5.01 4.02
C THR A 279 -6.69 -5.87 3.06
N LEU A 280 -6.44 -5.79 1.75
CA LEU A 280 -7.21 -6.52 0.73
C LEU A 280 -7.05 -8.05 0.81
N VAL A 281 -5.86 -8.55 1.12
CA VAL A 281 -5.58 -10.01 1.11
C VAL A 281 -6.01 -10.73 2.39
N HIS A 282 -6.80 -10.09 3.27
CA HIS A 282 -7.58 -10.79 4.28
C HIS A 282 -8.64 -11.72 3.65
N ASP A 283 -9.10 -11.39 2.44
CA ASP A 283 -9.94 -12.26 1.63
C ASP A 283 -9.12 -13.40 1.02
N THR A 284 -9.57 -14.64 1.20
CA THR A 284 -8.85 -15.82 0.69
C THR A 284 -8.81 -15.91 -0.84
N THR A 285 -9.83 -15.39 -1.54
CA THR A 285 -9.87 -15.34 -3.01
C THR A 285 -8.89 -14.32 -3.54
N LEU A 286 -8.81 -13.14 -2.90
CA LEU A 286 -7.82 -12.13 -3.25
C LEU A 286 -6.42 -12.62 -2.91
N TRP A 287 -6.19 -13.20 -1.73
CA TRP A 287 -4.92 -13.81 -1.36
C TRP A 287 -4.42 -14.78 -2.43
N GLN A 288 -5.27 -15.73 -2.85
CA GLN A 288 -4.91 -16.68 -3.92
C GLN A 288 -4.58 -15.97 -5.24
N SER A 289 -5.36 -14.95 -5.59
CA SER A 289 -5.14 -14.20 -6.83
C SER A 289 -3.83 -13.40 -6.81
N PHE A 290 -3.45 -12.82 -5.67
CA PHE A 290 -2.16 -12.16 -5.46
C PHE A 290 -1.02 -13.18 -5.43
N HIS A 291 -1.21 -14.30 -4.76
CA HIS A 291 -0.23 -15.38 -4.66
C HIS A 291 0.15 -15.94 -6.04
N LEU A 292 -0.82 -16.10 -6.94
CA LEU A 292 -0.57 -16.51 -8.33
C LEU A 292 0.37 -15.57 -9.10
N GLU A 293 0.52 -14.31 -8.66
CA GLU A 293 1.38 -13.31 -9.27
C GLU A 293 2.72 -13.14 -8.53
N ASP A 294 3.03 -14.04 -7.58
CA ASP A 294 4.23 -14.08 -6.72
C ASP A 294 4.52 -12.75 -6.01
N PHE A 295 3.46 -12.10 -5.51
CA PHE A 295 3.54 -10.74 -4.99
C PHE A 295 4.51 -10.60 -3.80
N ILE A 296 4.63 -11.60 -2.91
CA ILE A 296 5.52 -11.55 -1.74
C ILE A 296 6.98 -11.46 -2.18
N PHE A 297 7.40 -12.30 -3.13
CA PHE A 297 8.75 -12.25 -3.68
C PHE A 297 9.02 -10.90 -4.36
N LYS A 298 8.10 -10.45 -5.23
CA LYS A 298 8.25 -9.19 -5.97
C LYS A 298 8.31 -7.98 -5.06
N TYR A 299 7.43 -7.89 -4.06
CA TYR A 299 7.39 -6.78 -3.12
C TYR A 299 8.69 -6.71 -2.35
N THR A 300 9.18 -7.85 -1.86
CA THR A 300 10.43 -7.92 -1.11
C THR A 300 11.63 -7.54 -1.97
N THR A 301 11.68 -8.01 -3.23
CA THR A 301 12.72 -7.66 -4.21
C THR A 301 12.77 -6.15 -4.43
N VAL A 302 11.61 -5.52 -4.58
CA VAL A 302 11.50 -4.08 -4.77
C VAL A 302 11.93 -3.31 -3.51
N LEU A 303 11.54 -3.76 -2.32
CA LEU A 303 11.96 -3.16 -1.05
C LEU A 303 13.48 -3.23 -0.85
N CYS A 304 14.07 -4.38 -1.14
CA CYS A 304 15.52 -4.58 -1.08
C CYS A 304 16.24 -3.66 -2.08
N THR A 305 15.70 -3.51 -3.30
CA THR A 305 16.23 -2.57 -4.30
C THR A 305 16.18 -1.12 -3.79
N LEU A 306 15.08 -0.73 -3.13
CA LEU A 306 14.92 0.60 -2.56
C LEU A 306 15.92 0.87 -1.43
N ALA A 307 16.12 -0.09 -0.52
CA ALA A 307 17.10 -0.01 0.57
C ALA A 307 18.54 0.10 0.02
N LYS A 308 18.90 -0.70 -0.99
CA LYS A 308 20.21 -0.63 -1.68
C LYS A 308 20.47 0.73 -2.32
N LYS A 309 19.46 1.31 -2.98
CA LYS A 309 19.57 2.67 -3.55
C LYS A 309 19.87 3.70 -2.46
N ALA A 310 19.15 3.64 -1.34
CA ALA A 310 19.38 4.56 -0.23
C ALA A 310 20.76 4.39 0.40
N GLU A 311 21.23 3.16 0.58
CA GLU A 311 22.60 2.88 1.05
C GLU A 311 23.65 3.45 0.09
N ALA A 312 23.50 3.22 -1.22
CA ALA A 312 24.40 3.74 -2.25
C ALA A 312 24.46 5.28 -2.25
N PHE A 313 23.34 5.96 -1.97
CA PHE A 313 23.29 7.41 -1.84
C PHE A 313 23.69 7.94 -0.45
N LYS A 314 24.02 7.05 0.50
CA LYS A 314 24.27 7.37 1.91
C LYS A 314 23.11 8.19 2.50
N PHE A 315 21.89 7.74 2.24
CA PHE A 315 20.67 8.45 2.59
C PHE A 315 20.46 8.42 4.11
N ALA A 316 20.39 9.59 4.74
CA ALA A 316 20.34 9.74 6.20
C ALA A 316 18.95 10.10 6.74
N ASP A 317 17.92 10.16 5.89
CA ASP A 317 16.55 10.48 6.33
C ASP A 317 15.98 9.35 7.19
N THR A 318 15.70 9.65 8.45
CA THR A 318 15.19 8.66 9.41
C THR A 318 13.75 8.25 9.14
N ARG A 319 12.94 9.11 8.51
CA ARG A 319 11.58 8.74 8.10
C ARG A 319 11.61 7.72 6.97
N PHE A 320 12.57 7.83 6.06
CA PHE A 320 12.78 6.82 5.03
C PHE A 320 13.05 5.45 5.66
N TRP A 321 14.02 5.35 6.58
CA TRP A 321 14.37 4.09 7.22
C TRP A 321 13.26 3.54 8.12
N ALA A 322 12.47 4.41 8.76
CA ALA A 322 11.25 4.03 9.47
C ALA A 322 10.22 3.39 8.52
N ASN A 323 10.01 3.97 7.33
CA ASN A 323 9.10 3.43 6.32
C ASN A 323 9.57 2.07 5.75
N ILE A 324 10.89 1.89 5.55
CA ILE A 324 11.44 0.59 5.14
C ILE A 324 11.22 -0.45 6.25
N SER A 325 11.48 -0.09 7.51
CA SER A 325 11.28 -0.99 8.66
C SER A 325 9.80 -1.38 8.87
N ALA A 326 8.88 -0.43 8.71
CA ALA A 326 7.45 -0.67 8.74
C ALA A 326 7.04 -1.61 7.60
N SER A 327 7.57 -1.38 6.39
CA SER A 327 7.32 -2.23 5.22
C SER A 327 7.76 -3.67 5.44
N ILE A 328 8.97 -3.88 6.01
CA ILE A 328 9.47 -5.21 6.40
C ILE A 328 8.48 -5.88 7.37
N ASN A 329 7.98 -5.13 8.35
CA ASN A 329 7.02 -5.66 9.32
C ASN A 329 5.69 -6.06 8.68
N VAL A 330 5.15 -5.27 7.75
CA VAL A 330 3.92 -5.63 7.05
C VAL A 330 4.13 -6.91 6.22
N LEU A 331 5.25 -7.01 5.50
CA LEU A 331 5.60 -8.22 4.74
C LEU A 331 5.70 -9.46 5.64
N VAL A 332 6.36 -9.35 6.78
CA VAL A 332 6.61 -10.50 7.67
C VAL A 332 5.40 -10.81 8.55
N LYS A 333 4.93 -9.84 9.33
CA LYS A 333 3.86 -10.06 10.31
C LYS A 333 2.50 -10.16 9.66
N ASN A 334 2.18 -9.32 8.67
CA ASN A 334 0.84 -9.36 8.09
C ASN A 334 0.76 -10.44 7.00
N PHE A 335 1.58 -10.39 5.95
CA PHE A 335 1.46 -11.40 4.90
C PHE A 335 1.85 -12.79 5.37
N VAL A 336 2.97 -12.96 6.07
CA VAL A 336 3.46 -14.31 6.41
C VAL A 336 2.90 -14.82 7.73
N ALA A 337 2.94 -14.04 8.80
CA ALA A 337 2.46 -14.53 10.10
C ALA A 337 0.93 -14.63 10.16
N LYS A 338 0.21 -13.58 9.74
CA LYS A 338 -1.26 -13.53 9.92
C LYS A 338 -2.04 -14.16 8.77
N LEU A 339 -1.65 -13.89 7.53
CA LEU A 339 -2.48 -14.17 6.36
C LEU A 339 -2.08 -15.44 5.58
N SER A 340 -0.84 -15.90 5.76
CA SER A 340 -0.33 -17.02 4.99
C SER A 340 -0.91 -18.37 5.44
N PRO A 341 -1.46 -19.19 4.53
CA PRO A 341 -1.83 -20.57 4.84
C PRO A 341 -0.61 -21.49 4.98
N ASN A 342 0.57 -21.06 4.52
CA ASN A 342 1.81 -21.81 4.63
C ASN A 342 2.98 -20.84 4.89
N PRO A 343 3.18 -20.40 6.15
CA PRO A 343 4.21 -19.44 6.50
C PRO A 343 5.59 -19.87 6.02
N SER A 344 5.94 -21.16 6.19
CA SER A 344 7.25 -21.68 5.82
C SER A 344 7.60 -21.48 4.33
N ALA A 345 6.63 -21.66 3.41
CA ALA A 345 6.85 -21.45 1.98
C ALA A 345 6.98 -19.98 1.61
N HIS A 346 6.26 -19.10 2.31
CA HIS A 346 6.32 -17.67 2.04
C HIS A 346 7.50 -16.98 2.74
N VAL A 347 8.01 -17.53 3.85
CA VAL A 347 9.32 -17.12 4.39
C VAL A 347 10.41 -17.38 3.36
N SER A 348 10.44 -18.53 2.70
CA SER A 348 11.43 -18.73 1.63
C SER A 348 11.28 -17.72 0.49
N LYS A 349 10.06 -17.28 0.16
CA LYS A 349 9.84 -16.23 -0.85
C LYS A 349 10.31 -14.84 -0.41
N LEU A 350 10.12 -14.49 0.86
CA LEU A 350 10.67 -13.26 1.44
C LEU A 350 12.21 -13.28 1.36
N VAL A 351 12.83 -14.38 1.79
CA VAL A 351 14.28 -14.51 1.78
C VAL A 351 14.83 -14.54 0.35
N GLU A 352 14.20 -15.26 -0.57
CA GLU A 352 14.54 -15.28 -2.00
C GLU A 352 14.48 -13.86 -2.61
N GLY A 353 13.53 -13.03 -2.16
CA GLY A 353 13.42 -11.62 -2.55
C GLY A 353 14.44 -10.68 -1.89
N GLY A 354 15.38 -11.19 -1.09
CA GLY A 354 16.44 -10.42 -0.45
C GLY A 354 16.03 -9.71 0.84
N LEU A 355 15.06 -10.26 1.59
CA LEU A 355 14.63 -9.67 2.87
C LEU A 355 15.79 -9.52 3.87
N LEU A 356 16.64 -10.55 4.00
CA LEU A 356 17.74 -10.53 4.97
C LEU A 356 18.74 -9.42 4.65
N GLN A 357 19.05 -9.24 3.37
CA GLN A 357 19.86 -8.12 2.92
C GLN A 357 19.21 -6.78 3.24
N CYS A 358 17.91 -6.62 2.94
CA CYS A 358 17.17 -5.41 3.26
C CYS A 358 17.22 -5.09 4.77
N VAL A 359 17.01 -6.09 5.62
CA VAL A 359 17.14 -5.96 7.08
C VAL A 359 18.56 -5.53 7.48
N SER A 360 19.60 -6.17 6.92
CA SER A 360 21.00 -5.82 7.24
C SER A 360 21.34 -4.37 6.91
N ILE A 361 20.75 -3.82 5.84
CA ILE A 361 20.92 -2.43 5.44
C ILE A 361 20.17 -1.49 6.40
N CYS A 362 19.02 -1.91 6.94
CA CYS A 362 18.20 -1.08 7.82
C CYS A 362 18.68 -1.06 9.27
N LEU A 363 19.28 -2.14 9.78
CA LEU A 363 19.70 -2.28 11.18
C LEU A 363 20.59 -1.13 11.71
N PRO A 364 21.53 -0.56 10.94
CA PRO A 364 22.35 0.57 11.38
C PRO A 364 21.64 1.91 11.54
N HIS A 365 20.36 1.99 11.15
CA HIS A 365 19.59 3.22 11.17
C HIS A 365 18.59 3.19 12.34
N PRO A 366 19.03 3.50 13.57
CA PRO A 366 18.17 3.51 14.74
C PRO A 366 17.04 4.53 14.56
N ARG A 367 15.94 4.32 15.27
CA ARG A 367 14.91 5.36 15.38
C ARG A 367 15.42 6.43 16.33
N ASP A 368 15.51 7.65 15.82
CA ASP A 368 16.06 8.81 16.54
C ASP A 368 15.24 9.25 17.78
N SER A 369 14.13 8.59 18.12
CA SER A 369 13.18 9.12 19.10
C SER A 369 12.33 8.05 19.79
N GLU A 370 12.45 7.94 21.11
CA GLU A 370 11.44 7.29 21.96
C GLU A 370 10.07 7.99 21.88
N ALA A 371 10.01 9.25 21.44
CA ALA A 371 8.75 9.97 21.28
C ALA A 371 7.96 9.55 20.01
N ASP A 372 8.59 8.83 19.07
CA ASP A 372 7.92 8.23 17.90
C ASP A 372 7.51 6.76 18.17
N LEU A 373 7.48 6.32 19.43
CA LEU A 373 6.95 5.04 19.89
C LEU A 373 5.42 4.98 19.80
N ASP A 374 4.83 5.46 18.70
CA ASP A 374 3.50 5.00 18.34
C ASP A 374 3.60 3.49 18.16
N LEU A 375 2.93 2.77 19.07
CA LEU A 375 3.06 1.33 19.39
C LEU A 375 2.88 0.38 18.19
N ASN A 376 2.51 0.91 17.02
CA ASN A 376 2.24 0.14 15.80
C ASN A 376 3.35 0.24 14.74
N SER A 377 4.33 1.13 14.89
CA SER A 377 5.43 1.21 13.94
C SER A 377 6.40 0.05 14.22
N GLY A 378 6.21 -1.11 13.58
CA GLY A 378 6.97 -2.33 13.88
C GLY A 378 8.49 -2.14 13.80
N ASN A 379 9.22 -2.70 14.76
CA ASN A 379 10.69 -2.75 14.75
C ASN A 379 11.16 -3.85 13.79
N VAL A 380 12.20 -3.61 12.99
CA VAL A 380 12.80 -4.63 12.10
C VAL A 380 13.23 -5.89 12.87
N LEU A 381 13.60 -5.74 14.15
CA LEU A 381 13.92 -6.84 15.05
C LEU A 381 12.74 -7.79 15.27
N ASP A 382 11.51 -7.29 15.33
CA ASP A 382 10.35 -8.15 15.51
C ASP A 382 10.13 -9.06 14.30
N ALA A 383 10.41 -8.53 13.10
CA ALA A 383 10.37 -9.30 11.87
C ALA A 383 11.44 -10.41 11.90
N LEU A 384 12.66 -10.09 12.34
CA LEU A 384 13.73 -11.08 12.53
C LEU A 384 13.36 -12.17 13.55
N HIS A 385 12.78 -11.78 14.69
CA HIS A 385 12.28 -12.71 15.69
C HIS A 385 11.25 -13.68 15.13
N PHE A 386 10.33 -13.18 14.30
CA PHE A 386 9.35 -14.02 13.63
C PHE A 386 10.00 -14.99 12.63
N LEU A 387 11.03 -14.56 11.90
CA LEU A 387 11.69 -15.38 10.89
C LEU A 387 12.56 -16.49 11.51
N CYS A 388 13.11 -16.26 12.71
CA CYS A 388 14.07 -17.16 13.35
C CYS A 388 13.65 -18.65 13.36
N PRO A 389 12.41 -19.03 13.71
CA PRO A 389 11.96 -20.43 13.68
C PRO A 389 11.80 -21.04 12.28
N TYR A 390 12.12 -20.31 11.21
CA TYR A 390 12.07 -20.80 9.83
C TYR A 390 13.46 -20.84 9.19
N MET A 391 14.48 -20.26 9.82
CA MET A 391 15.83 -20.13 9.24
C MET A 391 16.59 -21.47 9.16
N TYR A 392 16.16 -22.50 9.91
CA TYR A 392 16.71 -23.85 9.79
C TYR A 392 16.15 -24.64 8.61
N LEU A 393 15.09 -24.14 7.94
CA LEU A 393 14.46 -24.85 6.84
C LEU A 393 15.37 -24.86 5.61
N SER A 394 15.59 -26.04 5.02
CA SER A 394 16.38 -26.23 3.79
C SER A 394 16.00 -25.23 2.69
N LYS A 395 14.71 -25.07 2.40
CA LYS A 395 14.22 -24.11 1.40
C LYS A 395 14.54 -22.65 1.73
N VAL A 396 14.53 -22.27 3.00
CA VAL A 396 14.86 -20.90 3.44
C VAL A 396 16.37 -20.70 3.35
N TYR A 397 17.14 -21.71 3.73
CA TYR A 397 18.59 -21.73 3.56
C TYR A 397 19.01 -21.58 2.09
N PHE A 398 18.43 -22.38 1.18
CA PHE A 398 18.72 -22.28 -0.25
C PHE A 398 18.26 -20.94 -0.83
N ALA A 399 17.12 -20.42 -0.38
CA ALA A 399 16.66 -19.08 -0.75
C ALA A 399 17.63 -17.99 -0.28
N ALA A 400 18.23 -18.12 0.91
CA ALA A 400 19.28 -17.20 1.37
C ALA A 400 20.56 -17.31 0.52
N GLY A 401 20.89 -18.50 0.04
CA GLY A 401 22.07 -18.72 -0.80
C GLY A 401 22.01 -18.05 -2.18
N ALA A 402 20.82 -17.92 -2.78
CA ALA A 402 20.67 -17.47 -4.17
C ALA A 402 21.10 -16.00 -4.43
N PRO A 403 20.85 -15.02 -3.53
CA PRO A 403 21.28 -13.64 -3.72
C PRO A 403 22.71 -13.37 -3.22
N GLY A 404 23.38 -14.35 -2.60
CA GLY A 404 24.65 -14.13 -1.89
C GLY A 404 24.48 -13.48 -0.51
N ASP A 405 23.31 -13.67 0.13
CA ASP A 405 22.96 -13.00 1.40
C ASP A 405 23.81 -13.40 2.61
N PRO A 406 24.25 -14.66 2.82
CA PRO A 406 24.91 -15.04 4.06
C PRO A 406 26.25 -14.31 4.30
N PRO A 407 27.15 -14.18 3.30
CA PRO A 407 28.37 -13.36 3.47
C PRO A 407 28.06 -11.88 3.71
N LEU A 408 27.08 -11.31 3.00
CA LEU A 408 26.69 -9.90 3.11
C LEU A 408 26.05 -9.59 4.47
N TRP A 409 25.20 -10.49 4.95
CA TRP A 409 24.63 -10.44 6.28
C TRP A 409 25.75 -10.33 7.32
N ARG A 410 26.75 -11.23 7.27
CA ARG A 410 27.89 -11.27 8.20
C ARG A 410 28.78 -10.03 8.15
N SER A 411 29.04 -9.48 6.96
CA SER A 411 29.90 -8.30 6.83
C SER A 411 29.26 -7.03 7.39
N ASN A 412 27.94 -6.90 7.30
CA ASN A 412 27.26 -5.64 7.58
C ASN A 412 26.89 -5.46 9.06
N HIS A 413 26.47 -6.52 9.77
CA HIS A 413 25.99 -6.35 11.15
C HIS A 413 27.12 -6.23 12.19
N THR A 414 28.28 -6.85 11.96
CA THR A 414 29.41 -6.85 12.91
C THR A 414 30.03 -5.48 13.18
N THR A 415 29.82 -4.49 12.30
CA THR A 415 30.46 -3.17 12.41
C THR A 415 29.54 -2.07 12.95
N ARG A 416 28.23 -2.32 13.03
CA ARG A 416 27.23 -1.24 13.21
C ARG A 416 26.07 -1.57 14.15
N ALA A 417 25.99 -2.78 14.69
CA ALA A 417 24.91 -3.17 15.58
C ALA A 417 25.09 -2.55 16.98
N GLU A 418 24.04 -1.91 17.50
CA GLU A 418 23.90 -1.67 18.94
C GLU A 418 23.87 -3.02 19.68
N ALA A 419 24.28 -3.05 20.94
CA ALA A 419 24.40 -4.28 21.74
C ALA A 419 23.09 -5.11 21.79
N GLN A 420 21.92 -4.47 21.69
CA GLN A 420 20.63 -5.16 21.64
C GLN A 420 20.38 -5.88 20.31
N ASN A 421 20.85 -5.30 19.19
CA ASN A 421 20.72 -5.89 17.86
C ASN A 421 21.66 -7.11 17.69
N GLU A 422 22.78 -7.10 18.40
CA GLU A 422 23.80 -8.16 18.35
C GLU A 422 23.24 -9.52 18.76
N ALA A 423 22.41 -9.60 19.81
CA ALA A 423 21.87 -10.87 20.29
C ALA A 423 21.00 -11.58 19.23
N ILE A 424 20.11 -10.84 18.56
CA ILE A 424 19.21 -11.39 17.54
C ILE A 424 19.98 -11.74 16.27
N CYS A 425 20.92 -10.88 15.86
CA CYS A 425 21.78 -11.16 14.71
C CYS A 425 22.59 -12.43 14.96
N MET A 426 23.20 -12.57 16.13
CA MET A 426 23.94 -13.77 16.53
C MET A 426 23.08 -15.03 16.48
N VAL A 427 21.82 -14.98 16.92
CA VAL A 427 20.90 -16.13 16.82
C VAL A 427 20.64 -16.51 15.36
N ILE A 428 20.46 -15.53 14.47
CA ILE A 428 20.27 -15.77 13.04
C ILE A 428 21.54 -16.34 12.42
N ASP A 429 22.72 -15.79 12.74
CA ASP A 429 24.00 -16.30 12.25
C ASP A 429 24.24 -17.73 12.71
N GLN A 430 24.05 -18.03 13.99
CA GLN A 430 24.16 -19.39 14.50
C GLN A 430 23.19 -20.35 13.80
N THR A 431 21.99 -19.88 13.47
CA THR A 431 21.01 -20.71 12.75
C THR A 431 21.42 -20.93 11.30
N LEU A 432 21.88 -19.88 10.60
CA LEU A 432 22.39 -19.97 9.24
C LEU A 432 23.66 -20.82 9.14
N ASP A 433 24.54 -20.75 10.15
CA ASP A 433 25.77 -21.55 10.24
C ASP A 433 25.45 -23.04 10.44
N ARG A 434 24.49 -23.34 11.32
CA ARG A 434 23.99 -24.71 11.48
C ARG A 434 23.38 -25.22 10.18
N SER A 435 22.54 -24.42 9.52
CA SER A 435 21.98 -24.77 8.22
C SER A 435 23.08 -24.97 7.16
N TYR A 436 24.10 -24.11 7.13
CA TYR A 436 25.25 -24.23 6.23
C TYR A 436 25.95 -25.57 6.44
N TYR A 437 26.25 -25.90 7.69
CA TYR A 437 26.89 -27.17 8.04
C TYR A 437 26.05 -28.38 7.61
N VAL A 438 24.73 -28.33 7.86
CA VAL A 438 23.80 -29.41 7.50
C VAL A 438 23.65 -29.57 5.98
N TYR A 439 23.62 -28.48 5.21
CA TYR A 439 23.24 -28.52 3.80
C TYR A 439 24.41 -28.43 2.79
N THR A 440 25.60 -27.96 3.20
CA THR A 440 26.74 -27.75 2.28
C THR A 440 27.98 -28.56 2.59
N ASP A 441 28.19 -29.02 3.83
CA ASP A 441 29.38 -29.82 4.12
C ASP A 441 29.26 -31.19 3.42
N GLU A 442 30.08 -31.41 2.40
CA GLU A 442 30.16 -32.70 1.70
C GLU A 442 30.53 -33.85 2.64
N ARG A 443 31.19 -33.56 3.78
CA ARG A 443 31.46 -34.53 4.84
C ARG A 443 30.21 -34.95 5.61
N HIS A 444 29.10 -34.25 5.44
CA HIS A 444 27.78 -34.60 5.96
C HIS A 444 26.78 -35.00 4.85
N ARG A 445 27.07 -34.70 3.58
CA ARG A 445 26.52 -35.48 2.45
C ARG A 445 26.98 -36.92 2.44
N LYS A 446 28.17 -37.18 2.99
CA LYS A 446 28.46 -38.49 3.56
C LYS A 446 27.53 -38.64 4.76
N HIS A 447 26.37 -39.25 4.53
CA HIS A 447 25.74 -40.05 5.58
C HIS A 447 26.85 -40.73 6.40
N PRO A 448 26.76 -40.83 7.75
CA PRO A 448 27.45 -41.96 8.40
C PRO A 448 27.07 -43.18 7.56
N PRO A 449 28.01 -44.02 7.09
CA PRO A 449 27.75 -44.96 6.01
C PRO A 449 26.52 -45.82 6.35
N THR A 450 25.36 -45.40 5.88
CA THR A 450 24.17 -46.23 5.81
C THR A 450 24.42 -47.07 4.59
N SER A 451 24.33 -48.37 4.81
CA SER A 451 24.90 -49.43 4.00
C SER A 451 24.45 -49.52 2.54
N GLU A 452 23.65 -48.60 1.98
CA GLU A 452 23.15 -48.72 0.61
C GLU A 452 23.04 -47.35 -0.08
N GLY A 453 23.74 -47.21 -1.21
CA GLY A 453 24.01 -45.95 -1.89
C GLY A 453 22.83 -45.32 -2.62
N HIS A 454 22.35 -44.19 -2.10
CA HIS A 454 21.42 -43.31 -2.80
C HIS A 454 22.20 -42.22 -3.57
N THR A 455 22.11 -42.24 -4.91
CA THR A 455 22.66 -41.19 -5.79
C THR A 455 21.75 -39.95 -5.81
N PHE A 456 22.35 -38.77 -5.90
CA PHE A 456 21.70 -37.48 -5.63
C PHE A 456 20.84 -36.91 -6.77
N ASP A 457 20.83 -37.53 -7.96
CA ASP A 457 20.36 -36.87 -9.19
C ASP A 457 18.83 -36.80 -9.38
N ASN A 458 18.02 -37.42 -8.50
CA ASN A 458 16.55 -37.42 -8.58
C ASN A 458 15.81 -36.83 -7.35
N TYR A 459 16.50 -36.08 -6.48
CA TYR A 459 15.99 -35.78 -5.12
C TYR A 459 15.00 -34.60 -4.98
N ARG A 460 14.83 -33.74 -5.99
CA ARG A 460 13.95 -32.58 -5.85
C ARG A 460 12.46 -32.94 -5.70
N ASP A 461 12.06 -34.13 -6.12
CA ASP A 461 10.63 -34.51 -6.19
C ASP A 461 10.13 -35.34 -4.99
N ALA A 462 10.94 -35.61 -3.95
CA ALA A 462 10.52 -36.53 -2.88
C ALA A 462 10.97 -36.19 -1.45
N LEU A 463 11.26 -34.93 -1.12
CA LEU A 463 11.53 -34.54 0.28
C LEU A 463 10.28 -34.81 1.16
N LYS A 464 10.43 -35.67 2.18
CA LYS A 464 9.37 -36.03 3.14
C LYS A 464 9.40 -35.07 4.32
N THR A 465 8.39 -34.21 4.44
CA THR A 465 8.26 -33.31 5.59
C THR A 465 7.67 -34.06 6.79
N CYS A 466 8.20 -33.81 8.00
CA CYS A 466 7.62 -34.36 9.23
C CYS A 466 6.14 -33.93 9.36
N MET A 467 5.21 -34.89 9.40
CA MET A 467 3.77 -34.59 9.54
C MET A 467 3.38 -34.05 10.92
N GLY A 468 4.26 -34.14 11.92
CA GLY A 468 3.98 -33.64 13.27
C GLY A 468 4.12 -32.13 13.36
N CYS A 469 5.30 -31.64 13.00
CA CYS A 469 5.71 -30.25 13.15
C CYS A 469 5.76 -29.46 11.85
N HIS A 470 5.77 -30.12 10.68
CA HIS A 470 5.98 -29.53 9.36
C HIS A 470 7.25 -28.67 9.22
N ALA A 471 8.16 -28.81 10.19
CA ALA A 471 9.40 -28.06 10.30
C ALA A 471 10.56 -28.76 9.59
N VAL A 472 10.77 -30.05 9.82
CA VAL A 472 11.96 -30.74 9.28
C VAL A 472 11.59 -31.53 8.02
N THR A 473 12.44 -31.45 7.00
CA THR A 473 12.32 -32.20 5.74
C THR A 473 13.41 -33.24 5.64
N TYR A 474 13.03 -34.49 5.40
CA TYR A 474 13.93 -35.62 5.27
C TYR A 474 14.02 -36.06 3.83
N CYS A 475 15.19 -36.57 3.48
CA CYS A 475 15.40 -37.13 2.18
C CYS A 475 14.67 -38.49 2.08
N SER A 476 14.73 -39.31 3.13
CA SER A 476 14.07 -40.62 3.21
C SER A 476 13.34 -40.84 4.54
N GLN A 477 12.59 -41.96 4.66
CA GLN A 477 11.95 -42.31 5.93
C GLN A 477 12.99 -42.80 6.96
N GLU A 478 14.10 -43.33 6.48
CA GLU A 478 15.24 -43.79 7.27
C GLU A 478 15.91 -42.59 7.95
N CYS A 479 16.19 -41.52 7.19
CA CYS A 479 16.71 -40.28 7.76
C CYS A 479 15.75 -39.63 8.75
N GLN A 480 14.43 -39.71 8.49
CA GLN A 480 13.44 -39.28 9.46
C GLN A 480 13.52 -40.10 10.75
N LYS A 481 13.63 -41.43 10.68
CA LYS A 481 13.73 -42.29 11.87
C LYS A 481 15.01 -42.03 12.66
N GLU A 482 16.12 -41.83 11.97
CA GLU A 482 17.41 -41.53 12.58
C GLU A 482 17.38 -40.20 13.32
N ASP A 483 16.94 -39.12 12.65
CA ASP A 483 16.80 -37.81 13.28
C ASP A 483 15.73 -37.82 14.39
N TRP A 484 14.64 -38.57 14.20
CA TRP A 484 13.62 -38.77 15.24
C TRP A 484 14.22 -39.36 16.52
N ALA A 485 15.04 -40.40 16.39
CA ALA A 485 15.71 -41.02 17.52
C ALA A 485 16.78 -40.12 18.15
N ALA A 486 17.54 -39.40 17.32
CA ALA A 486 18.64 -38.56 17.78
C ALA A 486 18.16 -37.28 18.50
N LEU A 487 17.27 -36.52 17.86
CA LEU A 487 16.91 -35.17 18.28
C LEU A 487 15.43 -34.85 18.10
N HIS A 488 14.87 -35.14 16.92
CA HIS A 488 13.60 -34.57 16.51
C HIS A 488 12.42 -34.98 17.38
N SER A 489 12.42 -36.19 17.97
CA SER A 489 11.38 -36.58 18.93
C SER A 489 11.22 -35.61 20.11
N LYS A 490 12.31 -34.95 20.54
CA LYS A 490 12.33 -34.02 21.68
C LYS A 490 11.82 -32.62 21.30
N GLU A 491 12.12 -32.16 20.10
CA GLU A 491 11.75 -30.82 19.60
C GLU A 491 10.46 -30.80 18.78
N CYS A 492 10.06 -31.94 18.20
CA CYS A 492 8.89 -32.02 17.30
C CYS A 492 7.64 -31.50 17.97
N ARG A 493 7.44 -31.75 19.27
CA ARG A 493 6.29 -31.18 20.00
C ARG A 493 6.35 -29.66 20.10
N VAL A 494 7.52 -29.07 20.39
CA VAL A 494 7.68 -27.62 20.51
C VAL A 494 7.51 -26.95 19.15
N LEU A 495 8.15 -27.50 18.11
CA LEU A 495 8.02 -27.06 16.73
C LEU A 495 6.58 -27.22 16.23
N ALA A 496 5.90 -28.32 16.59
CA ALA A 496 4.49 -28.53 16.28
C ALA A 496 3.59 -27.55 17.02
N VAL A 497 3.90 -27.16 18.27
CA VAL A 497 3.16 -26.10 18.96
C VAL A 497 3.36 -24.76 18.25
N GLN A 498 4.57 -24.44 17.81
CA GLN A 498 4.83 -23.21 17.05
C GLN A 498 4.11 -23.22 15.70
N TYR A 499 4.11 -24.36 15.00
CA TYR A 499 3.42 -24.54 13.73
C TYR A 499 1.89 -24.51 13.88
N ARG A 500 1.35 -25.15 14.92
CA ARG A 500 -0.09 -25.26 15.17
C ARG A 500 -0.66 -24.06 15.92
N ALA A 501 0.17 -23.25 16.58
CA ALA A 501 -0.27 -22.01 17.20
C ALA A 501 -0.76 -21.11 16.06
N PRO A 502 -2.08 -20.99 15.84
CA PRO A 502 -2.59 -20.09 14.83
C PRO A 502 -2.29 -18.71 15.39
N SER A 503 -1.25 -18.05 14.89
CA SER A 503 -0.81 -16.67 15.18
C SER A 503 -1.55 -16.01 16.34
N ARG A 504 -1.38 -16.56 17.55
CA ARG A 504 -2.18 -16.16 18.73
C ARG A 504 -1.77 -14.79 19.26
N TRP A 505 -0.80 -14.16 18.59
CA TRP A 505 -0.51 -12.73 18.63
C TRP A 505 -1.70 -11.86 18.19
N VAL A 506 -2.75 -12.42 17.57
CA VAL A 506 -3.99 -11.67 17.22
C VAL A 506 -4.94 -11.48 18.42
N ILE A 507 -4.82 -12.25 19.52
CA ILE A 507 -5.82 -12.18 20.62
C ILE A 507 -5.51 -11.11 21.67
N TRP A 508 -4.29 -10.61 21.79
CA TRP A 508 -3.97 -9.56 22.78
C TRP A 508 -4.31 -8.12 22.31
N ALA A 509 -4.64 -7.91 21.04
CA ALA A 509 -5.05 -6.60 20.52
C ALA A 509 -6.58 -6.34 20.59
N GLN A 510 -7.40 -7.35 20.92
CA GLN A 510 -8.86 -7.23 20.99
C GLN A 510 -9.43 -7.19 22.42
N LEU A 511 -8.58 -7.21 23.45
CA LEU A 511 -9.00 -7.07 24.86
C LEU A 511 -8.59 -5.72 25.50
N GLY A 512 -8.10 -4.77 24.70
CA GLY A 512 -7.74 -3.42 25.16
C GLY A 512 -8.91 -2.43 25.24
N THR A 513 -10.10 -2.78 24.76
CA THR A 513 -11.26 -1.86 24.69
C THR A 513 -12.56 -2.53 25.11
N CYS A 514 -12.69 -2.95 26.37
CA CYS A 514 -13.98 -3.09 27.05
C CYS A 514 -13.77 -3.20 28.56
N GLY A 515 -13.50 -2.06 29.18
CA GLY A 515 -13.55 -1.87 30.63
C GLY A 515 -14.73 -0.99 31.02
N SER A 516 -15.96 -1.41 30.71
CA SER A 516 -17.16 -0.90 31.39
C SER A 516 -18.05 -2.07 31.82
N ASN A 517 -18.26 -2.09 33.12
CA ASN A 517 -19.11 -2.98 33.91
C ASN A 517 -20.31 -3.57 33.17
N HIS A 518 -20.46 -4.90 33.20
CA HIS A 518 -21.71 -5.53 33.65
C HIS A 518 -21.49 -6.99 34.07
N SER A 519 -21.93 -7.28 35.27
CA SER A 519 -21.99 -8.60 35.91
C SER A 519 -23.12 -9.45 35.30
N GLY A 520 -22.77 -10.57 34.68
CA GLY A 520 -23.72 -11.61 34.29
C GLY A 520 -23.00 -12.86 33.81
N LYS A 521 -22.90 -13.89 34.65
CA LYS A 521 -22.40 -15.22 34.27
C LYS A 521 -23.50 -16.01 33.54
N PRO A 522 -23.23 -16.65 32.38
CA PRO A 522 -24.02 -17.76 31.91
C PRO A 522 -23.38 -19.10 32.34
N ARG A 523 -24.24 -19.97 32.86
CA ARG A 523 -24.02 -21.37 33.19
C ARG A 523 -24.27 -22.18 31.89
N TRP A 524 -23.35 -23.06 31.51
CA TRP A 524 -23.59 -24.02 30.42
C TRP A 524 -23.51 -25.44 30.99
N GLU A 525 -24.62 -26.16 30.87
CA GLU A 525 -24.67 -27.63 30.80
C GLU A 525 -24.31 -28.09 29.39
#